data_AF-A0A2Z3H6X3-F1
#
_entry.id   AF-A0A2Z3H6X3-F1
#
_cell.length_a   1.000
_cell.length_b   1.000
_cell.length_c   1.000
_cell.angle_alpha   90.00
_cell.angle_beta   90.00
_cell.angle_gamma   90.00
#
_symmetry.space_group_name_H-M   'P 1'
#
loop_
_entity.id
_entity.type
_entity.pdbx_description
1 polymer ?
#
loop_
_entity_poly.entity_id
_entity_poly.type
_entity_poly.pdbx_seq_one_letter_code
_entity_poly.pdbx_strand_id
1 'polypeptide(L)'
;MSRETRYIPLFQRLPAPGAPPSRKIAGLSAALKPGDDEASESVTWLVDSHGLRDLVPQAETDYLRDTAGRWWRATAVGELADDKYPITCARWRS
;
A
#
# COMPACT_ATOMS: atom_id res chain seq x y z
N MET A 1 2.58 23.20 13.40
CA MET A 1 3.56 22.22 12.85
C MET A 1 2.95 21.62 11.59
N SER A 2 3.47 21.96 10.42
CA SER A 2 3.02 21.37 9.16
C SER A 2 3.41 19.90 9.17
N ARG A 3 2.43 18.99 9.12
CA ARG A 3 2.69 17.57 8.87
C ARG A 3 3.21 17.48 7.44
N GLU A 4 4.53 17.56 7.25
CA GLU A 4 5.15 17.27 5.97
C GLU A 4 4.62 15.92 5.50
N THR A 5 3.96 15.91 4.35
CA THR A 5 3.52 14.70 3.69
C THR A 5 4.77 13.91 3.33
N ARG A 6 5.15 12.95 4.18
CA ARG A 6 6.24 12.03 3.89
C ARG A 6 5.73 11.07 2.82
N TYR A 7 6.26 11.22 1.62
CA TYR A 7 6.05 10.27 0.55
C TYR A 7 6.93 9.05 0.84
N ILE A 8 6.29 7.90 0.99
CA ILE A 8 6.96 6.62 1.10
C ILE A 8 6.99 6.06 -0.32
N PRO A 9 8.17 5.87 -0.95
CA PRO A 9 8.23 5.12 -2.20
C PRO A 9 7.64 3.75 -1.94
N LEU A 10 6.52 3.42 -2.60
CA LEU A 10 5.76 2.24 -2.27
C LEU A 10 6.29 0.96 -2.96
N PHE A 11 6.47 -0.06 -2.12
CA PHE A 11 5.95 -1.44 -2.20
C PHE A 11 5.84 -2.08 -3.60
N GLN A 12 6.52 -3.22 -3.76
CA GLN A 12 6.18 -4.19 -4.79
C GLN A 12 4.83 -4.83 -4.42
N ARG A 13 3.86 -4.80 -5.35
CA ARG A 13 2.69 -5.68 -5.24
C ARG A 13 3.21 -7.10 -5.45
N LEU A 14 3.12 -7.89 -4.39
CA LEU A 14 3.62 -9.26 -4.36
C LEU A 14 2.45 -10.20 -4.09
N PRO A 15 2.51 -11.44 -4.57
CA PRO A 15 1.60 -12.48 -4.10
C PRO A 15 1.75 -12.63 -2.57
N ALA A 16 0.73 -13.19 -1.93
CA ALA A 16 0.81 -13.57 -0.52
C ALA A 16 2.13 -14.33 -0.23
N PRO A 17 2.77 -14.13 0.93
CA PRO A 17 3.96 -14.89 1.30
C PRO A 17 3.73 -16.40 1.10
N GLY A 18 4.49 -17.02 0.20
CA GLY A 18 4.37 -18.45 -0.14
C GLY A 18 3.51 -18.79 -1.38
N ALA A 19 2.83 -17.83 -2.01
CA ALA A 19 2.07 -18.06 -3.24
C ALA A 19 2.95 -18.03 -4.50
N PRO A 20 2.54 -18.71 -5.59
CA PRO A 20 3.29 -18.75 -6.85
C PRO A 20 3.51 -17.34 -7.44
N PRO A 21 4.57 -17.13 -8.24
CA PRO A 21 4.91 -15.82 -8.77
C PRO A 21 3.82 -15.30 -9.72
N SER A 22 2.95 -14.43 -9.22
CA SER A 22 2.03 -13.63 -10.03
C SER A 22 2.73 -12.36 -10.56
N ARG A 23 2.07 -11.64 -11.48
CA ARG A 23 2.55 -10.38 -12.07
C ARG A 23 3.04 -9.42 -10.98
N LYS A 24 4.36 -9.34 -10.80
CA LYS A 24 5.01 -8.37 -9.92
C LYS A 24 4.87 -6.99 -10.52
N ILE A 25 4.46 -6.02 -9.71
CA ILE A 25 4.50 -4.60 -10.09
C ILE A 25 5.40 -3.92 -9.08
N ALA A 26 6.51 -3.38 -9.58
CA ALA A 26 7.49 -2.68 -8.78
C ALA A 26 7.33 -1.17 -8.96
N GLY A 27 7.47 -0.43 -7.85
CA GLY A 27 7.66 1.02 -7.90
C GLY A 27 6.38 1.85 -7.89
N LEU A 28 5.50 1.60 -6.92
CA LEU A 28 4.40 2.51 -6.63
C LEU A 28 4.91 3.69 -5.78
N SER A 29 4.14 4.76 -5.61
CA SER A 29 4.43 5.83 -4.65
C SER A 29 3.17 6.14 -3.86
N ALA A 30 3.27 6.26 -2.53
CA ALA A 30 2.16 6.76 -1.71
C ALA A 30 2.60 7.68 -0.59
N ALA A 31 1.62 8.40 -0.10
CA ALA A 31 1.67 9.07 1.19
C ALA A 31 0.79 8.33 2.20
N LEU A 32 1.10 8.43 3.49
CA LEU A 32 0.14 8.09 4.53
C LEU A 32 -1.05 9.05 4.50
N LYS A 33 -2.23 8.52 4.79
CA LYS A 33 -3.39 9.36 5.05
C LYS A 33 -3.13 10.22 6.32
N PRO A 34 -3.56 11.49 6.36
CA PRO A 34 -3.41 12.31 7.55
C PRO A 34 -4.01 11.63 8.79
N GLY A 35 -3.18 11.45 9.83
CA GLY A 35 -3.60 10.84 11.10
C GLY A 35 -3.13 9.38 11.29
N ASP A 36 -2.64 8.73 10.25
CA ASP A 36 -2.00 7.42 10.37
C ASP A 36 -0.52 7.53 10.77
N ASP A 37 -0.01 6.46 11.40
CA ASP A 37 1.38 6.33 11.87
C ASP A 37 1.94 4.95 11.45
N GLU A 38 3.14 4.92 10.87
CA GLU A 38 3.83 3.69 10.43
C GLU A 38 4.12 2.68 11.55
N ALA A 39 4.15 3.12 12.81
CA ALA A 39 4.33 2.25 13.96
C ALA A 39 3.05 1.47 14.32
N SER A 40 1.89 1.86 13.75
CA SER A 40 0.60 1.23 14.02
C SER A 40 0.49 -0.18 13.44
N GLU A 41 -0.39 -0.99 14.01
CA GLU A 41 -0.74 -2.31 13.46
C GLU A 41 -1.57 -2.23 12.17
N SER A 42 -2.15 -1.06 11.89
CA SER A 42 -2.94 -0.77 10.69
C SER A 42 -2.63 0.64 10.20
N VAL A 43 -2.52 0.82 8.88
CA VAL A 43 -2.23 2.11 8.23
C VAL A 43 -3.01 2.25 6.93
N THR A 44 -3.34 3.48 6.53
CA THR A 44 -3.92 3.75 5.21
C THR A 44 -2.95 4.55 4.35
N TRP A 45 -2.63 4.01 3.17
CA TRP A 45 -1.82 4.69 2.17
C TRP A 45 -2.67 5.25 1.03
N LEU A 46 -2.31 6.43 0.53
CA LEU A 46 -2.88 7.07 -0.64
C LEU A 46 -1.96 6.81 -1.84
N VAL A 47 -2.28 5.78 -2.62
CA VAL A 47 -1.45 5.25 -3.70
C VAL A 47 -1.80 5.91 -5.02
N ASP A 48 -0.79 6.39 -5.74
CA ASP A 48 -1.00 7.01 -7.06
C ASP A 48 -1.64 6.04 -8.06
N SER A 49 -2.77 6.45 -8.64
CA SER A 49 -3.51 5.67 -9.64
C SER A 49 -2.77 5.56 -10.97
N HIS A 50 -1.89 6.52 -11.31
CA HIS A 50 -1.08 6.45 -12.53
C HIS A 50 -0.07 5.30 -12.49
N GLY A 51 0.48 5.00 -11.30
CA GLY A 51 1.34 3.83 -11.08
C GLY A 51 0.59 2.49 -11.14
N LEU A 52 -0.75 2.56 -11.16
CA LEU A 52 -1.69 1.45 -11.08
C LEU A 52 -2.62 1.38 -12.30
N ARG A 53 -2.30 2.09 -13.39
CA ARG A 53 -3.22 2.29 -14.53
C ARG A 53 -3.82 1.00 -15.10
N ASP A 54 -3.08 -0.10 -15.05
CA ASP A 54 -3.54 -1.42 -15.55
C ASP A 54 -3.91 -2.40 -14.41
N LEU A 55 -3.95 -1.91 -13.17
CA LEU A 55 -3.85 -2.71 -11.94
C LEU A 55 -4.68 -2.07 -10.83
N VAL A 56 -5.96 -2.42 -10.77
CA VAL A 56 -6.82 -1.99 -9.66
C VAL A 56 -6.40 -2.74 -8.39
N PRO A 57 -6.03 -2.05 -7.29
CA PRO A 57 -5.73 -2.71 -6.02
C PRO A 57 -6.94 -3.49 -5.51
N GLN A 58 -6.68 -4.62 -4.88
CA GLN A 58 -7.71 -5.51 -4.35
C GLN A 58 -7.49 -5.73 -2.86
N ALA A 59 -8.55 -5.56 -2.08
CA ALA A 59 -8.52 -5.93 -0.67
C ALA A 59 -8.25 -7.43 -0.52
N GLU A 60 -7.62 -7.80 0.60
CA GLU A 60 -7.36 -9.15 1.09
C GLU A 60 -6.40 -10.02 0.27
N THR A 61 -6.25 -9.75 -1.02
CA THR A 61 -5.43 -10.50 -1.98
C THR A 61 -4.12 -9.81 -2.28
N ASP A 62 -4.06 -8.49 -2.16
CA ASP A 62 -2.84 -7.73 -2.38
C ASP A 62 -2.00 -7.62 -1.11
N TYR A 63 -0.71 -7.85 -1.30
CA TYR A 63 0.31 -7.66 -0.29
C TYR A 63 1.29 -6.61 -0.76
N LEU A 64 1.68 -5.78 0.19
CA LEU A 64 2.57 -4.68 0.01
C LEU A 64 3.78 -4.96 0.92
N ARG A 65 5.00 -4.74 0.41
CA ARG A 65 6.22 -4.71 1.24
C ARG A 65 6.85 -3.31 1.36
N ASP A 66 7.02 -2.78 2.58
CA ASP A 66 7.56 -1.42 2.75
C ASP A 66 9.08 -1.34 2.49
N THR A 67 9.63 -0.13 2.51
CA THR A 67 11.07 0.12 2.31
C THR A 67 11.95 -0.48 3.41
N ALA A 68 11.39 -0.69 4.61
CA ALA A 68 12.04 -1.42 5.70
C ALA A 68 11.92 -2.96 5.53
N GLY A 69 11.27 -3.43 4.47
CA GLY A 69 11.10 -4.83 4.14
C GLY A 69 9.97 -5.53 4.91
N ARG A 70 9.13 -4.80 5.66
CA ARG A 70 7.98 -5.33 6.40
C ARG A 70 6.81 -5.61 5.47
N TRP A 71 6.07 -6.66 5.78
CA TRP A 71 4.91 -7.09 4.99
C TRP A 71 3.61 -6.55 5.56
N TRP A 72 2.75 -6.14 4.64
CA TRP A 72 1.45 -5.57 4.93
C TRP A 72 0.44 -6.21 3.99
N ARG A 73 -0.71 -6.60 4.54
CA ARG A 73 -1.83 -7.12 3.76
C ARG A 73 -2.84 -6.01 3.55
N ALA A 74 -3.24 -5.75 2.30
CA ALA A 74 -4.36 -4.86 2.04
C ALA A 74 -5.62 -5.47 2.65
N THR A 75 -6.36 -4.70 3.44
CA THR A 75 -7.62 -5.12 4.08
C THR A 75 -8.82 -4.34 3.56
N ALA A 76 -8.60 -3.13 3.02
CA ALA A 76 -9.62 -2.38 2.31
C ALA A 76 -9.01 -1.51 1.22
N VAL A 77 -9.74 -1.32 0.12
CA VAL A 77 -9.42 -0.36 -0.95
C VAL A 77 -10.61 0.56 -1.09
N GLY A 78 -10.40 1.85 -0.82
CA GLY A 78 -11.40 2.89 -0.99
C GLY A 78 -11.59 3.29 -2.45
N GLU A 79 -12.62 4.08 -2.71
CA GLU A 79 -12.85 4.68 -4.02
C GLU A 79 -11.67 5.58 -4.44
N LEU A 80 -11.44 5.67 -5.75
CA LEU A 80 -10.44 6.56 -6.33
C LEU A 80 -10.80 8.03 -6.00
N ALA A 81 -9.89 8.73 -5.33
CA ALA A 81 -10.05 10.14 -4.96
C ALA A 81 -8.73 10.87 -5.16
N ASP A 82 -8.79 12.07 -5.77
CA ASP A 82 -7.61 12.91 -6.04
C ASP A 82 -6.46 12.14 -6.74
N ASP A 83 -6.81 11.38 -7.79
CA ASP A 83 -5.90 10.49 -8.53
C ASP A 83 -5.17 9.44 -7.68
N LYS A 84 -5.70 9.13 -6.49
CA LYS A 84 -5.12 8.17 -5.55
C LYS A 84 -6.14 7.15 -5.05
N TYR A 85 -5.69 5.91 -4.87
CA TYR A 85 -6.44 4.88 -4.17
C TYR A 85 -6.07 4.90 -2.68
N PRO A 86 -7.02 5.13 -1.75
CA PRO A 86 -6.82 4.86 -0.34
C PRO A 86 -6.80 3.35 -0.10
N ILE A 87 -5.71 2.81 0.42
CA ILE A 87 -5.56 1.39 0.73
C ILE A 87 -5.25 1.24 2.21
N THR A 88 -6.17 0.66 2.97
CA THR A 88 -5.94 0.29 4.37
C THR A 88 -5.25 -1.06 4.42
N CYS A 89 -4.21 -1.16 5.22
CA CYS A 89 -3.36 -2.34 5.33
C CYS A 89 -3.13 -2.72 6.79
N ALA A 90 -3.20 -4.01 7.08
CA ALA A 90 -2.83 -4.57 8.38
C ALA A 90 -1.44 -5.19 8.32
N ARG A 91 -0.68 -5.04 9.40
CA ARG A 91 0.67 -5.60 9.51
C ARG A 91 0.60 -7.13 9.47
N TRP A 92 1.34 -7.74 8.55
CA TRP A 92 1.41 -9.20 8.46
C TRP A 92 2.33 -9.72 9.57
N ARG A 93 1.78 -10.53 10.47
CA ARG A 93 2.51 -11.27 11.49
C ARG A 93 2.53 -12.73 11.04
N SER A 94 3.67 -13.19 10.49
CA SER A 94 3.88 -14.61 10.16
C SER A 94 4.15 -15.41 11.42
#